data_AF-A0A1G1TMQ3-F1
#
_entry.id   AF-A0A1G1TMQ3-F1
#
_cell.length_a   1.000
_cell.length_b   1.000
_cell.length_c   1.000
_cell.angle_alpha   90.00
_cell.angle_beta   90.00
_cell.angle_gamma   90.00
#
_symmetry.space_group_name_H-M   'P 1'
#
loop_
_entity.id
_entity.type
_entity.pdbx_description
1 polymer ?
#
loop_
_entity_poly.entity_id
_entity_poly.type
_entity_poly.pdbx_seq_one_letter_code
_entity_poly.pdbx_strand_id
1 'polypeptide(L)'
;MQATGCRKLLNDNTNVTGQWLPESTGWVISELLPGLHAAGLRHMAWVYAADSGSWRSAEVTLALAAAAPTVMAFHDVPEAYTWLVAAGGAAAGAPTA
;
A
#
# COMPACT_ATOMS: atom_id res chain seq x y z
N MET A 1 9.54 -11.02 6.20
CA MET A 1 8.34 -11.19 7.05
C MET A 1 8.04 -12.66 7.41
N GLN A 2 8.56 -13.64 6.65
CA GLN A 2 8.37 -15.06 6.95
C GLN A 2 8.79 -15.47 8.37
N ALA A 3 9.88 -14.92 8.90
CA ALA A 3 10.36 -15.22 10.26
C ALA A 3 9.37 -14.80 11.38
N THR A 4 8.53 -13.79 11.13
CA THR A 4 7.57 -13.28 12.13
C THR A 4 6.13 -13.73 11.85
N GLY A 5 5.87 -14.34 10.69
CA GLY A 5 4.51 -14.66 10.23
C GLY A 5 3.66 -13.43 9.86
N CYS A 6 4.22 -12.23 9.85
CA CYS A 6 3.48 -11.01 9.49
C CYS A 6 3.18 -11.02 7.98
N ARG A 7 1.89 -11.02 7.62
CA ARG A 7 1.42 -11.05 6.21
C ARG A 7 0.76 -9.75 5.77
N LYS A 8 0.69 -8.77 6.66
CA LYS A 8 -0.04 -7.52 6.51
C LYS A 8 0.87 -6.33 6.85
N LEU A 9 0.73 -5.23 6.12
CA LEU A 9 1.49 -4.00 6.32
C LEU A 9 0.56 -2.80 6.20
N LEU A 10 0.66 -1.85 7.13
CA LEU A 10 0.06 -0.52 7.02
C LEU A 10 1.20 0.47 6.78
N ASN A 11 1.17 1.17 5.66
CA ASN A 11 2.13 2.21 5.30
C ASN A 11 1.49 3.59 5.50
N ASP A 12 1.81 4.24 6.61
CA ASP A 12 1.28 5.56 6.95
C ASP A 12 2.19 6.68 6.43
N ASN A 13 1.74 7.41 5.41
CA ASN A 13 2.47 8.55 4.86
C ASN A 13 1.89 9.91 5.28
N THR A 14 0.97 9.99 6.23
CA THR A 14 0.30 11.25 6.63
C THR A 14 1.28 12.36 6.99
N ASN A 15 2.47 12.00 7.49
CA ASN A 15 3.55 12.92 7.87
C ASN A 15 4.61 13.14 6.78
N VAL A 16 4.43 12.60 5.56
CA VAL A 16 5.33 12.85 4.43
C VAL A 16 5.03 14.24 3.87
N THR A 17 6.01 15.14 3.94
CA THR A 17 5.88 16.54 3.53
C THR A 17 6.62 16.87 2.22
N GLY A 18 7.37 15.93 1.67
CA GLY A 18 8.15 16.11 0.45
C GLY A 18 7.40 15.63 -0.79
N GLN A 19 7.68 16.27 -1.93
CA GLN A 19 7.23 15.75 -3.22
C GLN A 19 7.89 14.41 -3.52
N TRP A 20 7.11 13.51 -4.08
CA TRP A 20 7.62 12.23 -4.52
C TRP A 20 8.34 12.42 -5.85
N LEU A 21 9.63 12.07 -5.88
CA LEU A 21 10.42 12.15 -7.10
C LEU A 21 10.01 11.02 -8.06
N PRO A 22 10.04 11.24 -9.40
CA PRO A 22 9.66 10.22 -10.38
C PRO A 22 10.36 8.87 -10.22
N GLU A 23 11.61 8.87 -9.74
CA GLU A 23 12.40 7.64 -9.51
C GLU A 23 11.77 6.76 -8.42
N SER A 24 11.01 7.36 -7.50
CA SER A 24 10.34 6.65 -6.41
C SER A 24 9.24 5.71 -6.93
N THR A 25 8.54 6.11 -8.00
CA THR A 25 7.55 5.27 -8.68
C THR A 25 8.18 4.00 -9.23
N GLY A 26 9.33 4.14 -9.91
CA GLY A 26 10.06 3.01 -10.47
C GLY A 26 10.44 2.02 -9.38
N TRP A 27 11.08 2.51 -8.32
CA TRP A 27 11.51 1.67 -7.20
C TRP A 27 10.34 0.95 -6.51
N VAL A 28 9.20 1.61 -6.29
CA VAL A 28 8.04 0.97 -5.65
C VAL A 28 7.52 -0.20 -6.47
N ILE A 29 7.42 -0.03 -7.78
CA ILE A 29 6.85 -1.02 -8.69
C ILE A 29 7.82 -2.17 -8.95
N SER A 30 9.10 -1.89 -9.18
CA SER A 30 10.08 -2.91 -9.59
C SER A 30 10.75 -3.62 -8.43
N GLU A 31 10.84 -3.00 -7.26
CA GLU A 31 11.64 -3.52 -6.14
C GLU A 31 10.82 -3.70 -4.86
N LEU A 32 10.20 -2.62 -4.35
CA LEU A 32 9.58 -2.64 -3.03
C LEU A 32 8.44 -3.66 -2.96
N LEU A 33 7.43 -3.53 -3.82
CA LEU A 33 6.25 -4.39 -3.77
C LEU A 33 6.59 -5.85 -4.09
N PRO A 34 7.35 -6.16 -5.16
CA PRO A 34 7.80 -7.53 -5.43
C PRO A 34 8.62 -8.13 -4.28
N GLY A 35 9.56 -7.36 -3.72
CA GLY A 35 10.41 -7.78 -2.61
C GLY A 35 9.62 -8.07 -1.34
N LEU A 36 8.67 -7.20 -0.98
CA LEU A 36 7.77 -7.42 0.15
C LEU A 36 6.91 -8.67 -0.04
N HIS A 37 6.37 -8.88 -1.25
CA HIS A 37 5.60 -10.08 -1.56
C HIS A 37 6.41 -11.37 -1.41
N ALA A 38 7.62 -11.40 -1.97
CA ALA A 38 8.56 -12.51 -1.84
C ALA A 38 8.93 -12.78 -0.37
N ALA A 39 9.05 -11.71 0.43
CA ALA A 39 9.31 -11.78 1.86
C ALA A 39 8.10 -12.22 2.71
N GLY A 40 6.94 -12.48 2.10
CA GLY A 40 5.74 -13.06 2.73
C GLY A 40 4.55 -12.11 2.85
N LEU A 41 4.66 -10.85 2.40
CA LEU A 41 3.55 -9.89 2.45
C LEU A 41 2.41 -10.33 1.50
N ARG A 42 1.17 -10.13 1.94
CA ARG A 42 -0.03 -10.45 1.16
C ARG A 42 -0.98 -9.28 1.03
N HIS A 43 -1.10 -8.47 2.07
CA HIS A 43 -1.96 -7.28 2.08
C HIS A 43 -1.18 -6.06 2.55
N MET A 44 -1.29 -4.97 1.80
CA MET A 44 -0.71 -3.68 2.16
C MET A 44 -1.80 -2.62 2.11
N ALA A 45 -2.02 -1.94 3.23
CA ALA A 45 -2.79 -0.70 3.25
C ALA A 45 -1.83 0.47 3.07
N TRP A 46 -2.10 1.35 2.12
CA TRP A 46 -1.30 2.54 1.84
C TRP A 46 -2.09 3.79 2.21
N VAL A 47 -1.71 4.48 3.28
CA VAL A 47 -2.32 5.77 3.62
C VAL A 47 -1.55 6.86 2.90
N TYR A 48 -2.27 7.67 2.13
CA TYR A 48 -1.70 8.77 1.39
C TYR A 48 -1.08 9.84 2.29
N ALA A 49 -0.13 10.58 1.74
CA ALA A 49 0.35 11.81 2.36
C ALA A 49 -0.74 12.89 2.32
N ALA A 50 -0.73 13.78 3.31
CA ALA A 50 -1.63 14.93 3.33
C ALA A 50 -1.33 15.94 2.21
N ASP A 51 -0.08 15.98 1.71
CA ASP A 51 0.31 16.85 0.60
C ASP A 51 -0.26 16.38 -0.75
N SER A 52 -0.88 17.32 -1.47
CA SER A 52 -1.62 17.07 -2.70
C SER A 52 -0.78 16.50 -3.87
N GLY A 53 0.51 16.86 -3.94
CA GLY A 53 1.40 16.37 -4.99
C GLY A 53 1.89 14.95 -4.72
N SER A 54 2.14 14.64 -3.46
CA SER A 54 2.65 13.33 -3.04
C SER A 54 1.61 12.21 -3.20
N TRP A 55 0.32 12.44 -2.87
CA TRP A 55 -0.69 11.39 -3.00
C TRP A 55 -1.07 11.05 -4.45
N ARG A 56 -1.11 12.03 -5.37
CA ARG A 56 -1.41 11.75 -6.80
C ARG A 56 -0.33 10.86 -7.44
N SER A 57 0.94 11.12 -7.13
CA SER A 57 2.03 10.27 -7.59
C SER A 57 1.93 8.85 -7.01
N ALA A 58 1.52 8.72 -5.74
CA ALA A 58 1.21 7.43 -5.11
C ALA A 58 0.05 6.70 -5.81
N GLU A 59 -1.04 7.39 -6.11
CA GLU A 59 -2.18 6.83 -6.82
C GLU A 59 -1.79 6.25 -8.19
N VAL A 60 -1.08 7.02 -9.02
CA VAL A 60 -0.59 6.56 -10.33
C VAL A 60 0.35 5.35 -10.17
N THR A 61 1.26 5.39 -9.19
CA THR A 61 2.21 4.30 -8.94
C THR A 61 1.50 3.02 -8.55
N LEU A 62 0.52 3.10 -7.66
CA LEU A 62 -0.25 1.93 -7.22
C LEU A 62 -1.14 1.36 -8.32
N ALA A 63 -1.68 2.20 -9.21
CA ALA A 63 -2.42 1.74 -10.39
C ALA A 63 -1.53 0.98 -11.40
N LEU A 64 -0.23 1.29 -11.45
CA LEU A 64 0.75 0.62 -12.31
C LEU A 64 1.41 -0.60 -11.65
N ALA A 65 1.25 -0.77 -10.34
CA ALA A 65 1.88 -1.85 -9.60
C ALA A 65 1.31 -3.22 -9.99
N ALA A 66 2.15 -4.25 -9.85
CA ALA A 66 1.72 -5.64 -10.01
C ALA A 66 0.62 -5.99 -8.99
N ALA A 67 -0.27 -6.91 -9.36
CA ALA A 67 -1.40 -7.33 -8.51
C ALA A 67 -1.01 -8.03 -7.18
N ALA A 68 0.29 -8.25 -6.94
CA ALA A 68 0.82 -8.91 -5.76
C ALA A 68 1.96 -8.07 -5.13
N PRO A 69 1.90 -7.75 -3.83
CA PRO A 69 0.83 -8.08 -2.88
C PRO A 69 -0.44 -7.26 -3.18
N THR A 70 -1.59 -7.63 -2.60
CA THR A 70 -2.80 -6.80 -2.72
C THR A 70 -2.56 -5.49 -1.99
N VAL A 71 -2.52 -4.39 -2.73
CA VAL A 71 -2.39 -3.04 -2.17
C VAL A 71 -3.72 -2.31 -2.32
N MET A 72 -4.16 -1.65 -1.25
CA MET A 72 -5.27 -0.69 -1.32
C MET A 72 -4.87 0.60 -0.63
N ALA A 73 -5.27 1.72 -1.24
CA ALA A 73 -4.93 3.05 -0.77
C ALA A 73 -6.11 3.73 -0.05
N PHE A 74 -5.78 4.60 0.90
CA PHE A 74 -6.72 5.27 1.78
C PHE A 74 -6.26 6.69 2.07
N HIS A 75 -7.21 7.58 2.38
CA HIS A 75 -6.90 8.95 2.80
C HIS A 75 -6.72 9.08 4.32
N ASP A 76 -7.13 8.08 5.10
CA ASP A 76 -6.96 8.07 6.55
C ASP A 76 -6.55 6.71 7.10
N VAL A 77 -5.93 6.75 8.28
CA VAL A 77 -5.41 5.56 8.99
C VAL A 77 -6.54 4.67 9.54
N PRO A 78 -7.64 5.19 10.12
CA PRO A 78 -8.75 4.37 10.61
C PRO A 78 -9.36 3.43 9.56
N GLU A 79 -9.67 3.93 8.36
CA GLU A 79 -10.21 3.11 7.27
C GLU A 79 -9.20 2.07 6.79
N ALA A 80 -7.95 2.49 6.61
CA ALA A 80 -6.85 1.60 6.23
C ALA A 80 -6.67 0.44 7.22
N TYR A 81 -6.71 0.75 8.51
CA TYR A 81 -6.59 -0.25 9.57
C TYR A 81 -7.78 -1.22 9.57
N THR A 82 -9.01 -0.69 9.45
CA THR A 82 -10.24 -1.49 9.40
C THR A 82 -10.18 -2.51 8.26
N TRP A 83 -9.80 -2.05 7.06
CA TRP A 83 -9.61 -2.95 5.93
C TRP A 83 -8.51 -3.98 6.19
N LEU A 84 -7.36 -3.56 6.70
CA LEU A 84 -6.21 -4.45 6.87
C LEU A 84 -6.50 -5.55 7.91
N VAL A 85 -7.24 -5.23 8.98
CA VAL A 85 -7.69 -6.23 9.96
C VAL A 85 -8.62 -7.25 9.30
N ALA A 86 -9.58 -6.81 8.50
CA ALA A 86 -10.49 -7.68 7.75
C ALA A 86 -9.77 -8.53 6.67
N ALA A 87 -8.72 -7.99 6.05
CA ALA A 87 -7.98 -8.65 4.97
C ALA A 87 -7.31 -9.94 5.46
N GLY A 88 -7.91 -11.11 5.21
CA GLY A 88 -7.42 -12.41 5.69
C GLY A 88 -8.36 -13.12 6.67
N GLY A 89 -9.48 -12.51 7.03
CA GLY A 89 -10.63 -13.17 7.68
C GLY A 89 -11.84 -13.10 6.75
N ALA A 90 -12.13 -14.19 6.05
CA ALA A 90 -13.19 -14.34 5.05
C ALA A 90 -13.11 -13.38 3.84
N ALA A 91 -13.58 -13.87 2.69
CA ALA A 91 -13.66 -13.12 1.45
C ALA A 91 -14.50 -11.84 1.64
N ALA A 92 -13.85 -10.69 1.78
CA ALA A 92 -14.52 -9.39 1.76
C ALA A 92 -14.32 -8.79 0.36
N GLY A 93 -15.43 -8.70 -0.37
CA GLY A 93 -15.51 -8.21 -1.74
C GLY A 93 -14.92 -6.82 -1.89
N ALA A 94 -14.35 -6.59 -3.07
CA ALA A 94 -13.95 -5.27 -3.51
C ALA A 94 -15.14 -4.29 -3.41
N PRO A 95 -14.93 -3.05 -2.95
CA PRO A 95 -15.95 -2.02 -3.09
C PRO A 95 -16.14 -1.76 -4.59
N THR A 96 -17.34 -2.01 -5.09
CA THR A 96 -17.78 -1.57 -6.41
C THR A 96 -17.77 -0.05 -6.47
N ALA A 97 -17.07 0.48 -7.47
CA ALA A 97 -17.15 1.87 -7.92
C ALA A 97 -18.56 2.25 -8.38
#